data_AF-A0A348TSE4-F1
#
_entry.id   AF-A0A348TSE4-F1
#
_cell.length_a   1.000
_cell.length_b   1.000
_cell.length_c   1.000
_cell.angle_alpha   90.00
_cell.angle_beta   90.00
_cell.angle_gamma   90.00
#
_symmetry.space_group_name_H-M   'P 1'
#
loop_
_entity.id
_entity.type
_entity.pdbx_description
1 polymer ?
#
loop_
_entity_poly.entity_id
_entity_poly.type
_entity_poly.pdbx_seq_one_letter_code
_entity_poly.pdbx_strand_id
1 'polypeptide(L)'
;MESKKKLAKPSKIKVSKKDNEDIKKLAQRIKTIRKSLGYTNADFFAYENEITRSQYARYETGEDIRFSSLMKLIRAFKMTPEEFFKEGF
;
A
#
# COMPACT_ATOMS: atom_id res chain seq x y z
N MET A 1 -10.49 39.52 18.61
CA MET A 1 -9.89 39.56 17.25
C MET A 1 -9.48 38.15 16.91
N GLU A 2 -10.31 37.45 16.14
CA GLU A 2 -10.06 36.07 15.75
C GLU A 2 -9.26 36.07 14.45
N SER A 3 -7.95 35.83 14.59
CA SER A 3 -7.02 35.82 13.47
C SER A 3 -7.28 34.59 12.60
N LYS A 4 -8.12 34.77 11.56
CA LYS A 4 -8.30 33.80 10.48
C LYS A 4 -6.94 33.54 9.82
N LYS A 5 -6.33 32.38 10.15
CA LYS A 5 -5.17 31.85 9.44
C LYS A 5 -5.60 31.57 8.00
N LYS A 6 -5.16 32.40 7.06
CA LYS A 6 -5.38 32.17 5.62
C LYS A 6 -4.72 30.84 5.24
N LEU A 7 -5.53 29.83 4.90
CA LEU A 7 -5.02 28.62 4.24
C LEU A 7 -4.37 29.05 2.92
N ALA A 8 -3.09 28.75 2.76
CA ALA A 8 -2.38 28.92 1.50
C ALA A 8 -3.05 28.05 0.41
N LYS A 9 -3.19 28.59 -0.79
CA LYS A 9 -3.75 27.88 -1.96
C LYS A 9 -2.96 26.58 -2.20
N PRO A 10 -3.60 25.44 -2.49
CA PRO A 10 -2.87 24.20 -2.69
C PRO A 10 -1.98 24.34 -3.92
N SER A 11 -0.66 24.37 -3.70
CA SER A 11 0.33 24.18 -4.76
C SER A 11 0.02 22.85 -5.44
N LYS A 12 -0.01 22.81 -6.79
CA LYS A 12 -0.23 21.58 -7.56
C LYS A 12 0.76 20.51 -7.10
N ILE A 13 0.33 19.57 -6.24
CA ILE A 13 1.17 18.50 -5.72
C ILE A 13 1.44 17.54 -6.88
N LYS A 14 2.64 17.62 -7.47
CA LYS A 14 3.09 16.66 -8.49
C LYS A 14 3.51 15.38 -7.78
N VAL A 15 2.58 14.44 -7.60
CA VAL A 15 2.94 13.07 -7.20
C VAL A 15 3.47 12.36 -8.44
N SER A 16 4.79 12.27 -8.59
CA SER A 16 5.40 11.46 -9.65
C SER A 16 5.22 9.98 -9.30
N LYS A 17 4.66 9.20 -10.23
CA LYS A 17 4.38 7.76 -10.03
C LYS A 17 5.61 6.90 -9.68
N LYS A 18 6.82 7.39 -9.96
CA LYS A 18 8.06 6.59 -9.89
C LYS A 18 8.89 6.84 -8.63
N ASP A 19 8.66 7.94 -7.91
CA ASP A 19 9.46 8.36 -6.74
C ASP A 19 8.59 8.80 -5.54
N ASN A 20 7.39 8.27 -5.41
CA ASN A 20 6.58 8.53 -4.23
C ASN A 20 7.07 7.66 -3.05
N GLU A 21 7.55 8.30 -1.99
CA GLU A 21 7.99 7.63 -0.76
C GLU A 21 6.85 6.82 -0.11
N ASP A 22 5.62 7.31 -0.16
CA ASP A 22 4.45 6.61 0.40
C ASP A 22 4.17 5.29 -0.33
N ILE A 23 4.42 5.23 -1.65
CA ILE A 23 4.28 3.99 -2.43
C ILE A 23 5.37 2.99 -2.01
N LYS A 24 6.60 3.44 -1.79
CA LYS A 24 7.70 2.58 -1.31
C LYS A 24 7.42 2.04 0.10
N LYS A 25 6.90 2.90 0.98
CA LYS A 25 6.48 2.54 2.34
C LYS A 25 5.34 1.52 2.33
N LEU A 26 4.32 1.72 1.49
CA LEU A 26 3.25 0.76 1.29
C LEU A 26 3.77 -0.59 0.78
N ALA A 27 4.68 -0.59 -0.19
CA ALA A 27 5.29 -1.80 -0.72
C ALA A 27 6.07 -2.58 0.37
N GLN A 28 6.82 -1.85 1.20
CA GLN A 28 7.53 -2.45 2.32
C GLN A 28 6.56 -3.02 3.37
N ARG A 29 5.44 -2.32 3.66
CA ARG A 29 4.38 -2.81 4.55
C ARG A 29 3.78 -4.12 4.05
N ILE A 30 3.41 -4.19 2.77
CA ILE A 30 2.89 -5.38 2.09
C ILE A 30 3.85 -6.57 2.25
N LYS A 31 5.14 -6.34 2.00
CA LYS A 31 6.19 -7.36 2.12
C LYS A 31 6.39 -7.84 3.55
N THR A 32 6.35 -6.92 4.52
CA THR A 32 6.46 -7.26 5.95
C THR A 32 5.30 -8.14 6.40
N ILE A 33 4.05 -7.76 6.05
CA ILE A 33 2.86 -8.54 6.42
C ILE A 33 2.89 -9.94 5.80
N ARG A 34 3.26 -10.07 4.52
CA ARG A 34 3.41 -11.39 3.89
C ARG A 34 4.39 -12.27 4.68
N LYS A 35 5.55 -11.74 5.02
CA LYS A 35 6.57 -12.47 5.78
C LYS A 35 6.08 -12.85 7.19
N SER A 36 5.33 -11.97 7.87
CA SER A 36 4.77 -12.30 9.19
C SER A 36 3.70 -13.39 9.13
N LEU A 37 3.03 -13.56 7.99
CA LEU A 37 2.10 -14.66 7.74
C LEU A 37 2.81 -15.99 7.39
N GLY A 38 4.15 -16.04 7.43
CA GLY A 38 4.94 -17.25 7.17
C GLY A 38 5.31 -17.48 5.69
N TYR A 39 4.88 -16.60 4.79
CA TYR A 39 5.18 -16.72 3.36
C TYR A 39 6.56 -16.15 3.06
N THR A 40 7.55 -17.02 2.88
CA THR A 40 8.88 -16.62 2.39
C THR A 40 8.88 -16.32 0.90
N ASN A 41 8.02 -17.00 0.13
CA ASN A 41 7.88 -16.86 -1.32
C ASN A 41 6.65 -15.99 -1.70
N ALA A 42 6.90 -14.92 -2.45
CA ALA A 42 5.88 -14.01 -2.97
C ALA A 42 4.94 -14.68 -3.99
N ASP A 43 5.48 -15.56 -4.85
CA ASP A 43 4.68 -16.27 -5.86
C ASP A 43 3.70 -17.24 -5.20
N PHE A 44 4.11 -17.87 -4.10
CA PHE A 44 3.26 -18.79 -3.35
C PHE A 44 2.10 -18.04 -2.69
N PHE A 45 2.38 -16.92 -2.02
CA PHE A 45 1.33 -16.04 -1.48
C PHE A 45 0.35 -15.58 -2.57
N ALA A 46 0.89 -15.15 -3.72
CA ALA A 46 0.08 -14.68 -4.84
C ALA A 46 -0.83 -15.80 -5.37
N TYR A 47 -0.28 -17.00 -5.56
CA TYR A 47 -1.02 -18.17 -6.03
C TYR A 47 -2.17 -18.54 -5.09
N GLU A 48 -1.91 -18.66 -3.78
CA GLU A 48 -2.95 -19.05 -2.81
C GLU A 48 -4.08 -18.03 -2.67
N ASN A 49 -3.80 -16.76 -2.93
CA ASN A 49 -4.77 -15.67 -2.80
C ASN A 49 -5.35 -15.22 -4.16
N GLU A 50 -5.16 -16.04 -5.21
CA GLU A 50 -5.66 -15.78 -6.57
C GLU A 50 -5.22 -14.41 -7.15
N ILE A 51 -4.02 -13.97 -6.77
CA ILE A 51 -3.38 -12.77 -7.30
C ILE A 51 -2.37 -13.22 -8.35
N THR A 52 -2.37 -12.56 -9.52
CA THR A 52 -1.34 -12.84 -10.53
C THR A 52 0.05 -12.54 -9.96
N ARG A 53 1.01 -13.46 -10.13
CA ARG A 53 2.38 -13.31 -9.61
C ARG A 53 3.03 -11.98 -9.99
N SER A 54 2.90 -11.57 -11.26
CA SER A 54 3.40 -10.28 -11.75
C SER A 54 2.73 -9.07 -11.12
N GLN A 55 1.44 -9.17 -10.76
CA GLN A 55 0.72 -8.12 -10.07
C GLN A 55 1.19 -8.00 -8.61
N TYR A 56 1.34 -9.14 -7.92
CA TYR A 56 1.82 -9.15 -6.55
C TYR A 56 3.28 -8.66 -6.44
N ALA A 57 4.16 -9.09 -7.35
CA ALA A 57 5.54 -8.62 -7.42
C ALA A 57 5.61 -7.09 -7.55
N ARG A 58 4.78 -6.49 -8.41
CA ARG A 58 4.70 -5.04 -8.59
C ARG A 58 4.32 -4.30 -7.30
N TYR A 59 3.46 -4.88 -6.48
CA TYR A 59 3.08 -4.30 -5.19
C TYR A 59 4.24 -4.27 -4.21
N GLU A 60 5.06 -5.32 -4.16
CA GLU A 60 6.24 -5.35 -3.29
C GLU A 60 7.40 -4.49 -3.80
N THR A 61 7.41 -4.12 -5.08
CA THR A 61 8.45 -3.26 -5.67
C THR A 61 8.09 -1.77 -5.67
N GLY A 62 6.87 -1.40 -5.26
CA GLY A 62 6.45 0.00 -5.20
C GLY A 62 5.85 0.55 -6.49
N GLU A 63 5.02 -0.24 -7.17
CA GLU A 63 4.12 0.28 -8.19
C GLU A 63 2.79 0.77 -7.58
N ASP A 64 2.16 1.72 -8.25
CA ASP A 64 0.84 2.22 -7.90
C ASP A 64 -0.21 1.08 -7.85
N ILE A 65 -1.07 1.09 -6.84
CA ILE A 65 -2.09 0.08 -6.62
C ILE A 65 -3.47 0.72 -6.65
N ARG A 66 -4.37 0.13 -7.45
CA ARG A 66 -5.77 0.54 -7.43
C ARG A 66 -6.38 0.20 -6.07
N PHE A 67 -7.18 1.11 -5.52
CA PHE A 67 -7.80 0.93 -4.20
C PHE A 67 -8.58 -0.40 -4.07
N SER A 68 -9.32 -0.81 -5.11
CA SER A 68 -10.02 -2.10 -5.12
C SER A 68 -9.08 -3.29 -5.03
N SER A 69 -7.90 -3.21 -5.66
CA SER A 69 -6.85 -4.22 -5.54
C SER A 69 -6.20 -4.22 -4.16
N LEU A 70 -6.00 -3.04 -3.56
CA LEU A 70 -5.53 -2.92 -2.18
C LEU A 70 -6.51 -3.56 -1.20
N MET A 71 -7.82 -3.32 -1.36
CA MET A 71 -8.84 -3.95 -0.52
C MET A 71 -8.83 -5.47 -0.65
N LYS A 72 -8.72 -6.01 -1.88
CA LYS A 72 -8.56 -7.47 -2.07
C LYS A 72 -7.32 -8.01 -1.36
N LEU A 73 -6.19 -7.29 -1.46
CA LEU A 73 -4.95 -7.67 -0.81
C LEU A 73 -5.04 -7.64 0.72
N ILE A 74 -5.71 -6.63 1.30
CA ILE A 74 -5.96 -6.55 2.74
C ILE A 74 -6.78 -7.75 3.22
N ARG A 75 -7.78 -8.18 2.45
CA ARG A 75 -8.55 -9.40 2.74
C ARG A 75 -7.71 -10.67 2.62
N ALA A 76 -6.81 -10.74 1.64
CA ALA A 76 -5.85 -11.84 1.50
C ALA A 76 -4.89 -11.93 2.71
N PHE A 77 -4.55 -10.81 3.34
CA PHE A 77 -3.84 -10.77 4.61
C PHE A 77 -4.68 -11.15 5.84
N LYS A 78 -5.96 -11.48 5.64
CA LYS A 78 -6.93 -11.77 6.71
C LYS A 78 -7.09 -10.61 7.70
N MET A 79 -7.03 -9.39 7.18
CA MET A 79 -7.15 -8.15 7.96
C MET A 79 -8.36 -7.30 7.50
N THR A 80 -8.75 -6.39 8.37
CA THR A 80 -9.61 -5.25 8.06
C THR A 80 -8.79 -4.06 7.57
N PRO A 81 -9.39 -3.11 6.82
CA PRO A 81 -8.70 -1.87 6.47
C PRO A 81 -8.23 -1.10 7.71
N GLU A 82 -9.03 -1.10 8.78
CA GLU A 82 -8.67 -0.46 10.04
C GLU A 82 -7.37 -1.05 10.61
N GLU A 83 -7.27 -2.37 10.73
CA GLU A 83 -6.05 -3.05 11.19
C GLU A 83 -4.85 -2.77 10.27
N PHE A 84 -5.08 -2.76 8.95
CA PHE A 84 -4.02 -2.51 7.99
C PHE A 84 -3.43 -1.09 8.12
N PHE A 85 -4.28 -0.08 8.30
CA PHE A 85 -3.87 1.33 8.37
C PHE A 85 -3.52 1.82 9.78
N LYS A 86 -3.81 1.04 10.83
CA LYS A 86 -3.60 1.42 12.24
C LYS A 86 -2.17 1.83 12.57
N GLU A 87 -1.18 1.13 12.00
CA GLU A 87 0.24 1.39 12.26
C GLU A 87 0.84 2.48 11.37
N GLY A 88 0.11 2.89 10.31
CA GLY A 88 0.64 3.77 9.27
C GLY A 88 1.83 3.17 8.51
N PHE A 89 2.44 4.00 7.65
CA PHE A 89 3.66 3.70 6.92
C PHE A 89 4.34 4.99 6.42
#